data_AF-A0A1M6UV16-F1
#
_entry.id   AF-A0A1M6UV16-F1
#
_cell.length_a   1.000
_cell.length_b   1.000
_cell.length_c   1.000
_cell.angle_alpha   90.00
_cell.angle_beta   90.00
_cell.angle_gamma   90.00
#
_symmetry.space_group_name_H-M   'P 1'
#
loop_
_entity.id
_entity.type
_entity.pdbx_description
1 polymer ?
#
loop_
_entity_poly.entity_id
_entity_poly.type
_entity_poly.pdbx_seq_one_letter_code
_entity_poly.pdbx_strand_id
1 'polypeptide(L)'
;MKKITQALLTILIIGLVYLAVFWSGFGPDEKRIEITNEYIINDHWNDKYNNAIQIDKMILLDKDLDVFSNLFIKNAHYWDFDKSLTKDDSFTCSYWGIKSTKEGKVFFNKNNGWNWTVNGTEQPILGKLENSKWYKFSKLLMNTKFYTYVFVDSVGQTHMYNVNKANW
;
A
#
# COMPACT_ATOMS: atom_id res chain seq x y z
N MET A 1 -31.19 -42.96 31.85
CA MET A 1 -29.82 -42.87 31.27
C MET A 1 -29.82 -42.38 29.82
N LYS A 2 -30.50 -43.04 28.86
CA LYS A 2 -30.45 -42.65 27.42
C LYS A 2 -30.75 -41.17 27.09
N LYS A 3 -31.72 -40.53 27.77
CA LYS A 3 -32.09 -39.13 27.53
C LYS A 3 -31.03 -38.11 27.96
N ILE A 4 -30.30 -38.39 29.05
CA ILE A 4 -29.24 -37.51 29.55
C ILE A 4 -28.02 -37.59 28.62
N THR A 5 -27.70 -38.80 28.13
CA THR A 5 -26.62 -39.01 27.16
C THR A 5 -26.90 -38.30 25.83
N GLN A 6 -28.14 -38.31 25.35
CA GLN A 6 -28.53 -37.55 24.15
C GLN A 6 -28.40 -36.03 24.35
N ALA A 7 -28.87 -35.49 25.48
CA ALA A 7 -28.77 -34.05 25.75
C ALA A 7 -27.31 -33.56 25.82
N LEU A 8 -26.42 -34.34 26.45
CA LEU A 8 -24.99 -34.03 26.51
C LEU A 8 -24.33 -34.07 25.13
N LEU A 9 -24.69 -35.03 24.28
CA LEU A 9 -24.18 -35.12 22.91
C LEU A 9 -24.61 -33.91 22.07
N THR A 10 -25.86 -33.46 22.22
CA THR A 10 -26.37 -32.29 21.48
C THR A 10 -25.64 -31.00 21.88
N ILE A 11 -25.39 -30.80 23.18
CA ILE A 11 -24.63 -29.63 23.67
C ILE A 11 -23.19 -29.66 23.13
N LEU A 12 -22.57 -30.83 23.11
CA LEU A 12 -21.22 -31.00 22.56
C LEU A 12 -21.16 -30.63 21.06
N ILE A 13 -22.12 -31.10 20.27
CA ILE A 13 -22.19 -30.82 18.83
C ILE A 13 -22.41 -29.32 18.58
N ILE A 14 -23.30 -28.68 19.33
CA ILE A 14 -23.52 -27.22 19.23
C ILE A 14 -22.24 -26.45 19.57
N GLY A 15 -21.54 -26.85 20.63
CA GLY A 15 -20.25 -26.25 21.01
C GLY A 15 -19.17 -26.42 19.93
N LEU A 16 -19.09 -27.60 19.30
CA LEU A 16 -18.13 -27.87 18.22
C LEU A 16 -18.45 -27.07 16.95
N VAL A 17 -19.73 -26.91 16.59
CA VAL A 17 -20.15 -26.07 15.47
C VAL A 17 -19.85 -24.60 15.74
N TYR A 18 -20.09 -24.13 16.97
CA TYR A 18 -19.75 -22.76 17.37
C TYR A 18 -18.23 -22.51 17.30
N LEU A 19 -17.41 -23.44 17.80
CA LEU A 19 -15.95 -23.35 17.67
C LEU A 19 -15.50 -23.34 16.20
N ALA A 20 -16.05 -24.22 15.36
CA ALA A 20 -15.67 -24.30 13.95
C ALA A 20 -16.04 -23.04 13.14
N VAL A 21 -17.18 -22.41 13.44
CA VAL A 21 -17.63 -21.19 12.74
C VAL A 21 -16.86 -19.95 13.20
N PHE A 22 -16.43 -19.89 14.46
CA PHE A 22 -15.73 -18.71 15.01
C PHE A 22 -14.20 -18.81 14.95
N TRP A 23 -13.61 -19.99 14.74
CA TRP A 23 -12.16 -20.13 14.56
C TRP A 23 -11.66 -19.88 13.12
N SER A 24 -12.54 -19.91 12.12
CA SER A 24 -12.15 -19.66 10.72
C SER A 24 -11.80 -18.20 10.42
N GLY A 25 -11.99 -17.28 11.37
CA GLY A 25 -11.68 -15.85 11.23
C GLY A 25 -10.26 -15.42 11.63
N PHE A 26 -9.44 -16.31 12.22
CA PHE A 26 -8.06 -16.00 12.63
C PHE A 26 -7.06 -16.44 11.56
N GLY A 27 -7.18 -15.88 10.36
CA GLY A 27 -6.04 -15.83 9.44
C GLY A 27 -5.06 -14.75 9.92
N PRO A 28 -3.74 -14.92 9.78
CA PRO A 28 -2.82 -13.80 9.97
C PRO A 28 -3.22 -12.68 8.99
N ASP A 29 -3.41 -11.46 9.49
CA ASP A 29 -3.68 -10.30 8.65
C ASP A 29 -2.62 -10.22 7.55
N GLU A 30 -3.05 -10.27 6.29
CA GLU A 30 -2.14 -10.07 5.17
C GLU A 30 -1.55 -8.66 5.28
N LYS A 31 -0.22 -8.58 5.32
CA LYS A 31 0.48 -7.29 5.37
C LYS A 31 0.08 -6.45 4.17
N ARG A 32 -0.45 -5.26 4.42
CA ARG A 32 -0.94 -4.38 3.36
C ARG A 32 -0.03 -3.18 3.11
N ILE A 33 -0.06 -2.71 1.88
CA ILE A 33 0.40 -1.38 1.48
C ILE A 33 -0.82 -0.66 0.91
N GLU A 34 -1.17 0.48 1.50
CA GLU A 34 -2.27 1.34 1.06
C GLU A 34 -1.73 2.74 0.84
N ILE A 35 -1.97 3.34 -0.33
CA ILE A 35 -1.52 4.68 -0.66
C ILE A 35 -2.72 5.48 -1.14
N THR A 36 -3.01 6.57 -0.43
CA THR A 36 -4.00 7.59 -0.83
C THR A 36 -3.26 8.86 -1.25
N ASN A 37 -4.00 9.89 -1.69
CA ASN A 37 -3.38 11.21 -1.89
C ASN A 37 -3.07 11.92 -0.56
N GLU A 38 -3.54 11.42 0.58
CA GLU A 38 -3.34 12.03 1.90
C GLU A 38 -2.35 11.29 2.79
N TYR A 39 -2.23 9.97 2.64
CA TYR A 39 -1.43 9.13 3.53
C TYR A 39 -0.96 7.83 2.88
N ILE A 40 -0.01 7.18 3.54
CA ILE A 40 0.39 5.79 3.29
C ILE A 40 0.27 4.92 4.54
N ILE A 41 -0.12 3.67 4.34
CA ILE A 41 -0.03 2.56 5.29
C ILE A 41 0.91 1.53 4.70
N ASN A 42 1.82 1.00 5.51
CA ASN A 42 2.69 -0.08 5.09
C ASN A 42 2.99 -0.99 6.28
N ASP A 43 2.31 -2.13 6.36
CA ASP A 43 2.44 -3.09 7.47
C ASP A 43 3.78 -3.85 7.43
N HIS A 44 4.61 -3.62 6.39
CA HIS A 44 5.97 -4.13 6.34
C HIS A 44 6.94 -3.27 7.16
N TRP A 45 6.62 -2.00 7.43
CA TRP A 45 7.39 -1.13 8.31
C TRP A 45 7.27 -1.60 9.76
N ASN A 46 8.41 -1.80 10.41
CA ASN A 46 8.48 -2.27 11.79
C ASN A 46 9.85 -1.94 12.40
N ASP A 47 9.94 -2.04 13.72
CA ASP A 47 11.10 -1.63 14.53
C ASP A 47 12.39 -2.41 14.20
N LYS A 48 12.31 -3.52 13.46
CA LYS A 48 13.48 -4.32 13.07
C LYS A 48 14.13 -3.86 11.77
N TYR A 49 13.43 -3.10 10.94
CA TYR A 49 13.91 -2.68 9.62
C TYR A 49 13.77 -1.17 9.43
N ASN A 50 14.60 -0.60 8.54
CA ASN A 50 14.47 0.80 8.19
C ASN A 50 13.16 1.03 7.43
N ASN A 51 12.36 1.95 7.95
CA ASN A 51 11.20 2.49 7.25
C ASN A 51 11.74 3.42 6.17
N ALA A 52 11.63 2.96 4.93
CA ALA A 52 12.13 3.67 3.77
C ALA A 52 10.99 3.91 2.78
N ILE A 53 11.07 5.05 2.12
CA ILE A 53 10.18 5.41 1.03
C ILE A 53 10.88 6.41 0.13
N GLN A 54 10.67 6.28 -1.16
CA GLN A 54 10.94 7.34 -2.12
C GLN A 54 9.72 7.48 -3.03
N ILE A 55 9.30 8.73 -3.24
CA ILE A 55 8.16 9.15 -4.02
C ILE A 55 8.70 10.05 -5.13
N ASP A 56 8.67 9.54 -6.35
CA ASP A 56 8.97 10.33 -7.54
C ASP A 56 7.65 10.75 -8.19
N LYS A 57 7.48 12.03 -8.53
CA LYS A 57 6.37 12.45 -9.40
C LYS A 57 6.69 12.00 -10.83
N MET A 58 5.66 11.64 -11.57
CA MET A 58 5.81 11.07 -12.90
C MET A 58 4.99 11.85 -13.93
N ILE A 59 5.51 11.92 -15.14
CA ILE A 59 4.89 12.51 -16.33
C ILE A 59 4.42 11.37 -17.22
N LEU A 60 3.16 11.45 -17.65
CA LEU A 60 2.60 10.52 -18.62
C LEU A 60 3.15 10.80 -20.02
N LEU A 61 3.81 9.80 -20.61
CA LEU A 61 4.31 9.84 -21.99
C LEU A 61 3.30 9.22 -22.96
N ASP A 62 2.69 8.11 -22.56
CA ASP A 62 1.72 7.38 -23.37
C ASP A 62 0.32 7.97 -23.21
N LYS A 63 -0.19 8.59 -24.26
CA LYS A 63 -1.53 9.21 -24.26
C LYS A 63 -2.66 8.18 -24.32
N ASP A 64 -2.35 6.94 -24.72
CA ASP A 64 -3.31 5.85 -24.82
C ASP A 64 -3.45 5.08 -23.49
N LEU A 65 -2.63 5.44 -22.48
CA LEU A 65 -2.76 4.92 -21.12
C LEU A 65 -4.05 5.48 -20.47
N ASP A 66 -5.14 4.74 -20.61
CA ASP A 66 -6.39 4.99 -19.90
C ASP A 66 -6.56 4.00 -18.75
N VAL A 67 -6.28 4.48 -17.53
CA VAL A 67 -6.41 3.71 -16.28
C VAL A 67 -7.84 3.28 -15.96
N PHE A 68 -8.83 3.95 -16.55
CA PHE A 68 -10.25 3.65 -16.35
C PHE A 68 -10.78 2.68 -17.40
N SER A 69 -9.99 2.41 -18.44
CA SER A 69 -10.39 1.46 -19.48
C SER A 69 -10.43 0.04 -18.92
N ASN A 70 -11.47 -0.70 -19.32
CA ASN A 70 -11.59 -2.13 -18.98
C ASN A 70 -10.39 -2.95 -19.49
N LEU A 71 -9.78 -2.53 -20.61
CA LEU A 71 -8.61 -3.20 -21.17
C LEU A 71 -7.41 -3.05 -20.23
N PHE A 72 -7.16 -1.85 -19.74
CA PHE A 72 -6.08 -1.59 -18.81
C PHE A 72 -6.31 -2.29 -17.47
N ILE A 73 -7.50 -2.16 -16.87
CA ILE A 73 -7.81 -2.79 -15.57
C ILE A 73 -7.54 -4.31 -15.60
N LYS A 74 -7.87 -4.99 -16.71
CA LYS A 74 -7.63 -6.43 -16.87
C LYS A 74 -6.18 -6.81 -17.08
N ASN A 75 -5.34 -5.89 -17.57
CA ASN A 75 -3.97 -6.17 -18.02
C ASN A 75 -2.91 -5.29 -17.34
N ALA A 76 -3.26 -4.57 -16.28
CA ALA A 76 -2.38 -3.57 -15.66
C ALA A 76 -1.06 -4.19 -15.17
N HIS A 77 -1.05 -5.47 -14.79
CA HIS A 77 0.14 -6.20 -14.38
C HIS A 77 1.11 -6.54 -15.53
N TYR A 78 0.64 -6.47 -16.79
CA TYR A 78 1.48 -6.61 -17.98
C TYR A 78 1.95 -5.26 -18.52
N TRP A 79 1.50 -4.15 -17.93
CA TRP A 79 1.79 -2.84 -18.45
C TRP A 79 3.24 -2.42 -18.19
N ASP A 80 3.90 -1.89 -19.21
CA ASP A 80 5.26 -1.40 -19.13
C ASP A 80 5.26 0.09 -18.72
N PHE A 81 5.22 0.30 -17.41
CA PHE A 81 5.19 1.66 -16.84
C PHE A 81 6.45 2.47 -17.13
N ASP A 82 7.60 1.84 -17.42
CA ASP A 82 8.84 2.57 -17.73
C ASP A 82 8.80 3.19 -19.13
N LYS A 83 8.04 2.59 -20.06
CA LYS A 83 7.80 3.20 -21.38
C LYS A 83 6.70 4.24 -21.36
N SER A 84 5.78 4.14 -20.40
CA SER A 84 4.57 4.96 -20.34
C SER A 84 4.73 6.19 -19.45
N LEU A 85 5.62 6.12 -18.46
CA LEU A 85 5.86 7.16 -17.47
C LEU A 85 7.34 7.53 -17.43
N THR A 86 7.63 8.82 -17.38
CA THR A 86 8.97 9.32 -17.04
C THR A 86 8.96 10.10 -15.74
N LYS A 87 10.12 10.28 -15.12
CA LYS A 87 10.24 11.05 -13.89
C LYS A 87 10.03 12.54 -14.16
N ASP A 88 9.27 13.20 -13.29
CA ASP A 88 9.19 14.65 -13.18
C ASP A 88 10.29 15.13 -12.21
N ASP A 89 11.32 15.79 -12.74
CA ASP A 89 12.45 16.26 -11.93
C ASP A 89 12.10 17.44 -11.01
N SER A 90 10.90 18.03 -11.13
CA SER A 90 10.44 19.08 -10.22
C SER A 90 10.09 18.56 -8.83
N PHE A 91 9.88 17.25 -8.68
CA PHE A 91 9.50 16.66 -7.40
C PHE A 91 10.09 15.27 -7.18
N THR A 92 10.88 15.16 -6.13
CA THR A 92 11.32 13.90 -5.52
C THR A 92 11.28 14.06 -4.02
N CYS A 93 10.64 13.12 -3.35
CA CYS A 93 10.58 13.07 -1.90
C CYS A 93 11.08 11.72 -1.40
N SER A 94 11.80 11.71 -0.29
CA SER A 94 12.19 10.46 0.36
C SER A 94 12.20 10.58 1.87
N TYR A 95 12.10 9.43 2.53
CA TYR A 95 12.34 9.27 3.96
C TYR A 95 13.09 7.96 4.19
N TRP A 96 14.01 7.98 5.15
CA TRP A 96 14.73 6.80 5.63
C TRP A 96 14.96 6.93 7.14
N GLY A 97 14.47 5.97 7.92
CA GLY A 97 14.73 5.95 9.36
C GLY A 97 14.19 4.73 10.08
N ILE A 98 14.66 4.53 11.31
CA ILE A 98 14.29 3.40 12.19
C ILE A 98 13.05 3.76 13.04
N LYS A 99 12.48 4.97 12.90
CA LYS A 99 11.38 5.38 13.78
C LYS A 99 10.20 4.44 13.62
N SER A 100 9.83 3.80 14.73
CA SER A 100 8.54 3.15 14.84
C SER A 100 7.48 4.22 14.69
N THR A 101 6.85 4.26 13.51
CA THR A 101 5.51 4.82 13.46
C THR A 101 4.68 3.84 14.24
N LYS A 102 4.35 4.19 15.50
CA LYS A 102 3.30 3.49 16.23
C LYS A 102 2.14 3.36 15.26
N GLU A 103 1.94 2.11 14.85
CA GLU A 103 0.99 1.56 13.90
C GLU A 103 -0.05 2.55 13.38
N GLY A 104 -0.12 2.68 12.05
CA GLY A 104 -1.38 3.05 11.44
C GLY A 104 -1.24 3.72 10.09
N LYS A 105 -0.72 4.95 10.04
CA LYS A 105 -0.78 5.79 8.85
C LYS A 105 0.28 6.89 8.92
N VAL A 106 0.99 7.12 7.83
CA VAL A 106 1.86 8.29 7.65
C VAL A 106 1.14 9.27 6.74
N PHE A 107 0.68 10.38 7.30
CA PHE A 107 -0.08 11.40 6.59
C PHE A 107 0.87 12.42 5.93
N PHE A 108 0.74 12.69 4.64
CA PHE A 108 1.63 13.59 3.95
C PHE A 108 1.46 15.06 4.37
N ASN A 109 0.27 15.45 4.84
CA ASN A 109 -0.10 16.83 5.17
C ASN A 109 0.04 17.20 6.66
N LYS A 110 0.68 16.37 7.48
CA LYS A 110 0.96 16.70 8.88
C LYS A 110 2.30 16.13 9.33
N ASN A 111 2.83 16.65 10.43
CA ASN A 111 4.05 16.14 11.02
C ASN A 111 3.78 14.81 11.74
N ASN A 112 4.31 13.71 11.21
CA ASN A 112 4.23 12.37 11.83
C ASN A 112 5.55 11.98 12.53
N GLY A 113 6.43 12.96 12.79
CA GLY A 113 7.79 12.74 13.25
C GLY A 113 8.74 12.27 12.13
N TRP A 114 8.31 12.36 10.87
CA TRP A 114 9.10 12.07 9.68
C TRP A 114 9.69 13.36 9.14
N ASN A 115 11.02 13.39 8.97
CA ASN A 115 11.69 14.47 8.25
C ASN A 115 11.87 14.01 6.81
N TRP A 116 11.02 14.52 5.93
CA TRP A 116 11.07 14.23 4.50
C TRP A 116 12.20 15.01 3.85
N THR A 117 12.99 14.36 3.01
CA THR A 117 13.89 15.06 2.09
C THR A 117 13.16 15.28 0.78
N VAL A 118 12.73 16.52 0.51
CA VAL A 118 12.05 16.93 -0.71
C VAL A 118 12.97 17.79 -1.54
N ASN A 119 13.31 17.32 -2.75
CA ASN A 119 14.27 17.95 -3.65
C ASN A 119 15.59 18.33 -2.94
N GLY A 120 16.05 17.47 -2.01
CA GLY A 120 17.27 17.68 -1.23
C GLY A 120 17.10 18.54 0.03
N THR A 121 15.93 19.11 0.28
CA THR A 121 15.65 19.93 1.47
C THR A 121 14.83 19.15 2.49
N GLU A 122 15.22 19.19 3.76
CA GLU A 122 14.44 18.56 4.83
C GLU A 122 13.20 19.38 5.20
N GLN A 123 12.06 18.70 5.31
CA GLN A 123 10.82 19.30 5.81
C GLN A 123 9.96 18.28 6.58
N PRO A 124 9.24 18.71 7.64
CA PRO A 124 8.43 17.82 8.46
C PRO A 124 7.10 17.40 7.83
N ILE A 125 6.70 18.07 6.74
CA ILE A 125 5.42 17.90 6.04
C ILE A 125 5.69 17.90 4.53
N LEU A 126 5.06 16.98 3.81
CA LEU A 126 5.18 16.85 2.35
C LEU A 126 4.10 17.66 1.61
N GLY A 127 2.88 17.69 2.15
CA GLY A 127 1.66 18.10 1.45
C GLY A 127 0.96 16.91 0.78
N LYS A 128 -0.34 17.05 0.47
CA LYS A 128 -1.08 16.00 -0.24
C LYS A 128 -0.49 15.77 -1.64
N LEU A 129 -0.63 14.55 -2.16
CA LEU A 129 -0.35 14.28 -3.56
C LEU A 129 -1.35 15.06 -4.43
N GLU A 130 -0.87 15.59 -5.55
CA GLU A 130 -1.68 16.37 -6.48
C GLU A 130 -2.65 15.46 -7.25
N ASN A 131 -3.86 15.95 -7.46
CA ASN A 131 -4.85 15.29 -8.31
C ASN A 131 -4.42 15.29 -9.78
N SER A 132 -4.90 14.30 -10.53
CA SER A 132 -4.57 14.09 -11.95
C SER A 132 -3.06 13.94 -12.21
N LYS A 133 -2.34 13.29 -11.30
CA LYS A 133 -0.89 13.07 -11.39
C LYS A 133 -0.53 11.62 -11.10
N TRP A 134 0.60 11.22 -11.68
CA TRP A 134 1.23 9.93 -11.44
C TRP A 134 2.38 10.07 -10.45
N TYR A 135 2.55 9.03 -9.63
CA TYR A 135 3.64 8.91 -8.67
C TYR A 135 4.21 7.49 -8.71
N LYS A 136 5.53 7.37 -8.56
CA LYS A 136 6.21 6.09 -8.39
C LYS A 136 6.75 6.02 -6.96
N PHE A 137 6.26 5.05 -6.22
CA PHE A 137 6.72 4.72 -4.88
C PHE A 137 7.74 3.58 -4.96
N SER A 138 8.85 3.74 -4.25
CA SER A 138 9.92 2.75 -4.17
C SER A 138 10.44 2.63 -2.74
N LYS A 139 11.23 1.58 -2.48
CA LYS A 139 11.82 1.26 -1.16
C LYS A 139 10.79 0.96 -0.07
N LEU A 140 9.52 0.72 -0.43
CA LEU A 140 8.45 0.33 0.49
C LEU A 140 8.69 -1.05 1.13
N LEU A 141 9.40 -1.93 0.42
CA LEU A 141 9.79 -3.26 0.85
C LEU A 141 11.31 -3.40 0.82
N MET A 142 11.86 -4.41 1.51
CA MET A 142 13.29 -4.75 1.40
C MET A 142 13.70 -5.15 -0.04
N ASN A 143 12.73 -5.59 -0.86
CA ASN A 143 12.95 -5.83 -2.28
C ASN A 143 13.12 -4.49 -3.01
N THR A 144 14.35 -4.15 -3.37
CA THR A 144 14.70 -2.90 -4.08
C THR A 144 14.14 -2.80 -5.50
N LYS A 145 13.64 -3.91 -6.05
CA LYS A 145 13.04 -4.02 -7.39
C LYS A 145 11.50 -4.03 -7.35
N PHE A 146 10.89 -3.77 -6.19
CA PHE A 146 9.44 -3.58 -6.07
C PHE A 146 9.08 -2.09 -6.15
N TYR A 147 8.14 -1.78 -7.05
CA TYR A 147 7.64 -0.42 -7.28
C TYR A 147 6.11 -0.42 -7.20
N THR A 148 5.55 0.64 -6.63
CA THR A 148 4.10 0.89 -6.69
C THR A 148 3.86 2.18 -7.45
N TYR A 149 3.21 2.08 -8.60
CA TYR A 149 2.78 3.24 -9.37
C TYR A 149 1.37 3.63 -8.91
N VAL A 150 1.17 4.91 -8.63
CA VAL A 150 -0.09 5.44 -8.12
C VAL A 150 -0.54 6.57 -9.02
N PHE A 151 -1.72 6.42 -9.59
CA PHE A 151 -2.44 7.53 -10.22
C PHE A 151 -3.42 8.12 -9.22
N VAL A 152 -3.34 9.43 -9.00
CA VAL A 152 -4.35 10.19 -8.26
C VAL A 152 -5.30 10.77 -9.30
N ASP A 153 -6.58 10.41 -9.26
CA ASP A 153 -7.56 10.91 -10.22
C ASP A 153 -7.94 12.38 -9.96
N SER A 154 -8.94 12.89 -10.69
CA SER A 154 -9.38 14.28 -10.57
C SER A 154 -10.08 14.59 -9.24
N VAL A 155 -10.67 13.60 -8.57
CA VAL A 155 -11.37 13.74 -7.29
C VAL A 155 -10.52 13.36 -6.09
N GLY A 156 -9.30 12.86 -6.31
CA GLY A 156 -8.34 12.49 -5.29
C GLY A 156 -8.35 11.00 -4.92
N GLN A 157 -9.10 10.17 -5.63
CA GLN A 157 -9.04 8.72 -5.48
C GLN A 157 -7.74 8.19 -6.08
N THR A 158 -7.14 7.20 -5.42
CA THR A 158 -5.91 6.57 -5.88
C THR A 158 -6.16 5.24 -6.58
N HIS A 159 -5.42 5.01 -7.66
CA HIS A 159 -5.35 3.75 -8.38
C HIS A 159 -3.93 3.23 -8.32
N MET A 160 -3.73 2.07 -7.69
CA MET A 160 -2.42 1.52 -7.36
C MET A 160 -2.07 0.34 -8.27
N TYR A 161 -0.83 0.30 -8.75
CA TYR A 161 -0.30 -0.75 -9.62
C TYR A 161 1.06 -1.21 -9.12
N ASN A 162 1.12 -2.43 -8.60
CA ASN A 162 2.33 -3.02 -8.03
C ASN A 162 3.12 -3.77 -9.10
N VAL A 163 4.40 -3.44 -9.25
CA VAL A 163 5.31 -4.03 -10.23
C VAL A 163 6.52 -4.58 -9.50
N ASN A 164 6.78 -5.88 -9.67
CA ASN A 164 7.97 -6.54 -9.14
C ASN A 164 8.94 -6.87 -10.28
N LYS A 165 10.04 -6.12 -10.38
CA LYS A 165 11.09 -6.31 -11.40
C LYS A 165 12.21 -7.25 -10.94
N ALA A 166 12.00 -8.02 -9.86
CA ALA A 166 13.01 -8.95 -9.34
C ALA A 166 13.54 -9.92 -10.41
N ASN A 167 12.64 -10.37 -11.30
CA ASN A 167 12.89 -11.40 -12.31
C ASN A 167 12.87 -10.87 -13.76
N TRP A 168 12.92 -9.55 -13.95
CA TRP A 168 13.10 -8.94 -15.27
C TRP A 168 14.56 -8.97 -15.69
#